data_AF-A0A9Q0IV42-F1
#
_entry.id   AF-A0A9Q0IV42-F1
#
_cell.length_a   1.000
_cell.length_b   1.000
_cell.length_c   1.000
_cell.angle_alpha   90.00
_cell.angle_beta   90.00
_cell.angle_gamma   90.00
#
_symmetry.space_group_name_H-M   'P 1'
#
loop_
_entity.id
_entity.type
_entity.pdbx_description
1 polymer ?
#
loop_
_entity_poly.entity_id
_entity_poly.type
_entity_poly.pdbx_seq_one_letter_code
_entity_poly.pdbx_strand_id
1 'polypeptide(L)'
;MYTILQRATSSLTYTSLCIRDDIKERGLETVACFYYRDDGIKMWDIINRFVQGVLGFYYKEDSDVQRDTELQTWVQDIFQHGFLSRPESGMPQKLSTVTELVKFVTMVIFTGSAQHAAVNSGQFDYGSWMPNTPTTLQCPPPTTKGTTHKSTILDALPDINVTVHGMSVMWLLSKQSSDFVPFGHYPEEHFSEKIPRHYMEVFKAELNILSATIEARNVCLEVPYTFLDPPLLENSVAI
;
A
#
# COMPACT_ATOMS: atom_id res chain seq x y z
N MET A 1 18.62 9.47 7.53
CA MET A 1 17.38 8.66 7.57
C MET A 1 16.40 9.14 8.65
N TYR A 2 16.81 9.24 9.93
CA TYR A 2 15.91 9.62 11.05
C TYR A 2 15.15 10.94 10.87
N THR A 3 15.78 12.00 10.36
CA THR A 3 15.10 13.29 10.16
C THR A 3 13.95 13.21 9.14
N ILE A 4 14.11 12.40 8.08
CA ILE A 4 13.04 12.21 7.09
C ILE A 4 11.89 11.45 7.73
N LEU A 5 12.18 10.36 8.45
CA LEU A 5 11.16 9.58 9.16
C LEU A 5 10.40 10.43 10.19
N GLN A 6 11.11 11.19 11.03
CA GLN A 6 10.48 12.08 12.02
C GLN A 6 9.53 13.09 11.36
N ARG A 7 9.95 13.72 10.25
CA ARG A 7 9.12 14.69 9.52
C ARG A 7 7.93 14.02 8.84
N ALA A 8 8.13 12.88 8.18
CA ALA A 8 7.08 12.12 7.51
C ALA A 8 6.04 11.60 8.50
N THR A 9 6.46 11.04 9.64
CA THR A 9 5.55 10.62 10.72
C THR A 9 4.77 11.81 11.27
N SER A 10 5.38 13.01 11.33
CA SER A 10 4.70 14.23 11.77
C SER A 10 3.65 14.72 10.76
N SER A 11 3.76 14.35 9.49
CA SER A 11 2.76 14.69 8.45
C SER A 11 1.78 13.58 8.13
N LEU A 12 1.98 12.36 8.66
CA LEU A 12 1.12 11.21 8.35
C LEU A 12 -0.28 11.41 8.92
N THR A 13 -1.29 11.16 8.08
CA THR A 13 -2.71 11.26 8.44
C THR A 13 -3.46 9.97 8.14
N TYR A 14 -4.57 9.73 8.85
CA TYR A 14 -5.45 8.58 8.58
C TYR A 14 -6.02 8.62 7.16
N THR A 15 -6.35 9.79 6.63
CA THR A 15 -6.85 9.95 5.26
C THR A 15 -5.78 9.64 4.22
N SER A 16 -4.49 9.97 4.49
CA SER A 16 -3.39 9.58 3.60
C SER A 16 -3.19 8.06 3.49
N LEU A 17 -3.67 7.28 4.46
CA LEU A 17 -3.66 5.82 4.44
C LEU A 17 -4.90 5.21 3.77
N CYS A 18 -5.92 6.03 3.49
CA CYS A 18 -7.14 5.61 2.82
C CYS A 18 -7.09 6.07 1.36
N ILE A 19 -6.78 5.17 0.41
CA ILE A 19 -6.48 5.56 -0.98
C ILE A 19 -7.54 6.46 -1.64
N ARG A 20 -8.82 6.26 -1.32
CA ARG A 20 -9.90 7.12 -1.84
C ARG A 20 -9.79 8.57 -1.35
N ASP A 21 -9.46 8.76 -0.07
CA ASP A 21 -9.28 10.07 0.51
C ASP A 21 -7.99 10.69 -0.01
N ASP A 22 -6.87 9.94 -0.01
CA ASP A 22 -5.57 10.40 -0.53
C ASP A 22 -5.65 10.88 -1.99
N ILE A 23 -6.27 10.10 -2.88
CA ILE A 23 -6.42 10.47 -4.29
C ILE A 23 -7.22 11.77 -4.45
N LYS A 24 -8.28 11.93 -3.65
CA LYS A 24 -9.12 13.13 -3.67
C LYS A 24 -8.39 14.34 -3.10
N GLU A 25 -7.73 14.21 -1.96
CA GLU A 25 -6.97 15.28 -1.30
C GLU A 25 -5.83 15.80 -2.19
N ARG A 26 -5.22 14.92 -2.99
CA ARG A 26 -4.19 15.29 -3.97
C ARG A 26 -4.75 15.83 -5.30
N GLY A 27 -6.08 15.82 -5.49
CA GLY A 27 -6.73 16.29 -6.72
C GLY A 27 -6.48 15.39 -7.93
N LEU A 28 -6.29 14.09 -7.72
CA LEU A 28 -5.84 13.14 -8.75
C LEU A 28 -6.97 12.30 -9.34
N GLU A 29 -8.22 12.57 -9.02
CA GLU A 29 -9.39 11.76 -9.44
C GLU A 29 -9.57 11.71 -10.97
N THR A 30 -9.17 12.75 -11.69
CA THR A 30 -9.44 12.90 -13.14
C THR A 30 -8.21 12.71 -14.03
N VAL A 31 -7.03 12.43 -13.45
CA VAL A 31 -5.78 12.24 -14.21
C VAL A 31 -5.92 11.00 -15.11
N ALA A 32 -5.65 11.16 -16.41
CA ALA A 32 -5.70 10.04 -17.34
C ALA A 32 -4.52 9.08 -17.12
N CYS A 33 -4.72 7.80 -17.45
CA CYS A 33 -3.68 6.75 -17.38
C CYS A 33 -3.01 6.59 -16.01
N PHE A 34 -3.75 6.83 -14.92
CA PHE A 34 -3.24 6.68 -13.56
C PHE A 34 -3.59 5.29 -12.99
N TYR A 35 -2.87 4.27 -13.44
CA TYR A 35 -3.22 2.88 -13.16
C TYR A 35 -3.11 2.48 -11.68
N TYR A 36 -2.16 3.05 -10.92
CA TYR A 36 -2.13 2.89 -9.45
C TYR A 36 -3.44 3.31 -8.79
N ARG A 37 -3.99 4.46 -9.19
CA ARG A 37 -5.30 4.93 -8.69
C ARG A 37 -6.40 3.98 -9.12
N ASP A 38 -6.46 3.67 -10.41
CA ASP A 38 -7.59 2.94 -10.99
C ASP A 38 -7.70 1.52 -10.43
N ASP A 39 -6.57 0.84 -10.27
CA ASP A 39 -6.52 -0.52 -9.73
C ASP A 39 -6.64 -0.48 -8.20
N GLY A 40 -5.98 0.48 -7.54
CA GLY A 40 -5.99 0.63 -6.10
C GLY A 40 -7.37 0.98 -5.53
N ILE A 41 -8.15 1.81 -6.22
CA ILE A 41 -9.54 2.10 -5.83
C ILE A 41 -10.42 0.85 -5.96
N LYS A 42 -10.28 0.07 -7.03
CA LYS A 42 -11.05 -1.18 -7.19
C LYS A 42 -10.66 -2.20 -6.12
N MET A 43 -9.37 -2.33 -5.84
CA MET A 43 -8.85 -3.20 -4.78
C MET A 43 -9.40 -2.78 -3.42
N TRP A 44 -9.36 -1.48 -3.09
CA TRP A 44 -9.94 -0.93 -1.87
C TRP A 44 -11.42 -1.29 -1.74
N ASP A 45 -12.20 -1.16 -2.81
CA ASP A 45 -13.63 -1.46 -2.78
C ASP A 45 -13.91 -2.95 -2.55
N ILE A 46 -13.11 -3.83 -3.14
CA ILE A 46 -13.21 -5.29 -2.96
C ILE A 46 -12.89 -5.65 -1.50
N ILE A 47 -11.80 -5.12 -0.95
CA ILE A 47 -11.44 -5.31 0.47
C ILE A 47 -12.55 -4.75 1.37
N ASN A 48 -13.08 -3.57 1.06
CA ASN A 48 -14.12 -2.94 1.86
C ASN A 48 -15.40 -3.77 1.91
N ARG A 49 -15.84 -4.34 0.76
CA ARG A 49 -16.99 -5.24 0.72
C ARG A 49 -16.75 -6.53 1.49
N PHE A 50 -15.56 -7.11 1.38
CA PHE A 50 -15.16 -8.29 2.16
C PHE A 50 -15.25 -8.00 3.67
N VAL A 51 -14.61 -6.92 4.13
CA VAL A 51 -14.60 -6.49 5.53
C VAL A 51 -16.03 -6.18 6.01
N GLN A 52 -16.83 -5.48 5.21
CA GLN A 52 -18.24 -5.19 5.53
C GLN A 52 -19.05 -6.48 5.71
N GLY A 53 -18.85 -7.47 4.84
CA GLY A 53 -19.55 -8.75 4.91
C GLY A 53 -19.18 -9.57 6.17
N VAL A 54 -17.89 -9.62 6.49
CA VAL A 54 -17.40 -10.33 7.69
C VAL A 54 -17.80 -9.58 8.96
N LEU A 55 -17.54 -8.29 9.06
CA LEU A 55 -17.83 -7.53 10.28
C LEU A 55 -19.33 -7.33 10.51
N GLY A 56 -20.15 -7.21 9.46
CA GLY A 56 -21.60 -7.20 9.58
C GLY A 56 -22.18 -8.53 10.11
N PHE A 57 -21.41 -9.62 10.06
CA PHE A 57 -21.78 -10.86 10.73
C PHE A 57 -21.60 -10.78 12.26
N TYR A 58 -20.55 -10.12 12.74
CA TYR A 58 -20.21 -10.04 14.17
C TYR A 58 -20.79 -8.81 14.88
N TYR A 59 -20.89 -7.67 14.21
CA TYR A 59 -21.42 -6.40 14.73
C TYR A 59 -22.71 -6.06 13.99
N LYS A 60 -23.86 -6.11 14.68
CA LYS A 60 -25.19 -5.90 14.09
C LYS A 60 -25.63 -4.45 14.14
N GLU A 61 -25.14 -3.72 15.12
CA GLU A 61 -25.43 -2.31 15.31
C GLU A 61 -24.21 -1.58 15.89
N ASP A 62 -24.22 -0.25 15.80
CA ASP A 62 -23.15 0.60 16.31
C ASP A 62 -22.90 0.42 17.81
N SER A 63 -23.94 0.01 18.56
CA SER A 63 -23.84 -0.30 19.99
C SER A 63 -22.90 -1.50 20.27
N ASP A 64 -22.78 -2.45 19.34
CA ASP A 64 -21.87 -3.59 19.49
C ASP A 64 -20.41 -3.11 19.41
N VAL A 65 -20.11 -2.23 18.47
CA VAL A 65 -18.78 -1.62 18.30
C VAL A 65 -18.40 -0.79 19.52
N GLN A 66 -19.33 0.01 20.03
CA GLN A 66 -19.10 0.89 21.18
C GLN A 66 -18.84 0.11 22.48
N ARG A 67 -19.44 -1.08 22.64
CA ARG A 67 -19.32 -1.92 23.84
C ARG A 67 -18.11 -2.85 23.81
N ASP A 68 -17.47 -3.03 22.66
CA ASP A 68 -16.31 -3.90 22.51
C ASP A 68 -15.04 -3.23 23.08
N THR A 69 -14.74 -3.53 24.34
CA THR A 69 -13.60 -2.94 25.04
C THR A 69 -12.25 -3.37 24.47
N GLU A 70 -12.16 -4.57 23.88
CA GLU A 70 -10.94 -5.06 23.27
C GLU A 70 -10.65 -4.30 21.97
N LEU A 71 -11.67 -4.10 21.13
CA LEU A 71 -11.59 -3.27 19.93
C LEU A 71 -11.21 -1.83 20.26
N GLN A 72 -11.84 -1.22 21.27
CA GLN A 72 -11.51 0.16 21.64
C GLN A 72 -10.07 0.26 22.15
N THR A 73 -9.59 -0.72 22.91
CA THR A 73 -8.20 -0.76 23.39
C THR A 73 -7.23 -0.90 22.21
N TRP A 74 -7.51 -1.78 21.25
CA TRP A 74 -6.69 -1.97 20.06
C TRP A 74 -6.53 -0.69 19.24
N VAL A 75 -7.63 0.02 18.97
CA VAL A 75 -7.61 1.30 18.23
C VAL A 75 -6.85 2.36 19.04
N GLN A 76 -7.08 2.42 20.35
CA GLN A 76 -6.44 3.36 21.25
C GLN A 76 -4.92 3.15 21.32
N ASP A 77 -4.46 1.90 21.33
CA ASP A 77 -3.03 1.54 21.34
C ASP A 77 -2.35 1.95 20.03
N ILE A 78 -3.00 1.72 18.89
CA ILE A 78 -2.50 2.20 17.59
C ILE A 78 -2.35 3.71 17.61
N PHE A 79 -3.35 4.45 18.10
CA PHE A 79 -3.26 5.91 18.22
C PHE A 79 -2.14 6.35 19.16
N GLN A 80 -2.06 5.77 20.36
CA GLN A 80 -1.13 6.23 21.40
C GLN A 80 0.32 5.90 21.06
N HIS A 81 0.57 4.68 20.61
CA HIS A 81 1.92 4.15 20.42
C HIS A 81 2.37 4.20 18.96
N GLY A 82 1.46 3.96 18.01
CA GLY A 82 1.77 4.05 16.57
C GLY A 82 1.78 5.50 16.08
N PHE A 83 0.76 6.28 16.45
CA PHE A 83 0.62 7.69 16.02
C PHE A 83 1.03 8.71 17.09
N LEU A 84 1.66 8.24 18.18
CA LEU A 84 2.26 9.06 19.23
C LEU A 84 1.26 10.03 19.89
N SER A 85 0.00 9.61 20.00
CA SER A 85 -1.09 10.41 20.57
C SER A 85 -1.31 11.76 19.88
N ARG A 86 -0.96 11.88 18.59
CA ARG A 86 -1.04 13.13 17.84
C ARG A 86 -2.45 13.36 17.27
N PRO A 87 -3.23 14.34 17.77
CA PRO A 87 -4.58 14.59 17.27
C PRO A 87 -4.60 15.02 15.79
N GLU A 88 -3.54 15.68 15.33
CA GLU A 88 -3.43 16.19 13.95
C GLU A 88 -3.27 15.07 12.92
N SER A 89 -2.95 13.84 13.35
CA SER A 89 -2.95 12.67 12.46
C SER A 89 -4.36 12.29 11.99
N GLY A 90 -5.42 12.73 12.70
CA GLY A 90 -6.79 12.32 12.42
C GLY A 90 -7.05 10.82 12.60
N MET A 91 -6.10 10.07 13.16
CA MET A 91 -6.26 8.65 13.45
C MET A 91 -7.31 8.47 14.57
N PRO A 92 -8.31 7.59 14.39
CA PRO A 92 -9.33 7.36 15.41
C PRO A 92 -8.73 6.93 16.74
N GLN A 93 -9.19 7.53 17.83
CA GLN A 93 -8.88 7.07 19.20
C GLN A 93 -9.88 6.01 19.67
N LYS A 94 -11.06 6.02 19.05
CA LYS A 94 -12.18 5.12 19.30
C LYS A 94 -12.99 4.98 18.02
N LEU A 95 -13.73 3.89 17.89
CA LEU A 95 -14.69 3.67 16.80
C LEU A 95 -16.08 3.57 17.39
N SER A 96 -17.04 4.29 16.84
CA SER A 96 -18.41 4.38 17.36
C SER A 96 -19.43 3.72 16.46
N THR A 97 -19.10 3.47 15.19
CA THR A 97 -20.02 2.86 14.23
C THR A 97 -19.41 1.68 13.49
N VAL A 98 -20.27 0.78 12.99
CA VAL A 98 -19.84 -0.34 12.12
C VAL A 98 -19.17 0.19 10.86
N THR A 99 -19.65 1.32 10.31
CA THR A 99 -19.08 1.94 9.11
C THR A 99 -17.64 2.43 9.35
N GLU A 100 -17.39 3.08 10.49
CA GLU A 100 -16.05 3.52 10.88
C GLU A 100 -15.10 2.32 11.05
N LEU A 101 -15.58 1.25 11.71
CA LEU A 101 -14.81 0.02 11.88
C LEU A 101 -14.46 -0.65 10.56
N VAL A 102 -15.43 -0.76 9.65
CA VAL A 102 -15.21 -1.31 8.32
C VAL A 102 -14.16 -0.51 7.55
N LYS A 103 -14.24 0.83 7.57
CA LYS A 103 -13.23 1.68 6.93
C LYS A 103 -11.85 1.47 7.56
N PHE A 104 -11.76 1.41 8.89
CA PHE A 104 -10.51 1.25 9.61
C PHE A 104 -9.82 -0.08 9.29
N VAL A 105 -10.57 -1.19 9.34
CA VAL A 105 -10.03 -2.52 9.00
C VAL A 105 -9.69 -2.62 7.51
N THR A 106 -10.46 -1.98 6.63
CA THR A 106 -10.10 -1.86 5.20
C THR A 106 -8.74 -1.18 5.03
N MET A 107 -8.50 -0.07 5.74
CA MET A 107 -7.22 0.64 5.72
C MET A 107 -6.07 -0.25 6.18
N VAL A 108 -6.26 -1.00 7.27
CA VAL A 108 -5.23 -1.92 7.79
C VAL A 108 -4.88 -2.99 6.76
N ILE A 109 -5.88 -3.68 6.21
CA ILE A 109 -5.66 -4.74 5.22
C ILE A 109 -5.01 -4.17 3.96
N PHE A 110 -5.53 -3.05 3.42
CA PHE A 110 -4.98 -2.42 2.22
C PHE A 110 -3.53 -1.99 2.42
N THR A 111 -3.20 -1.39 3.57
CA THR A 111 -1.84 -0.94 3.89
C THR A 111 -0.88 -2.12 4.01
N GLY A 112 -1.31 -3.20 4.67
CA GLY A 112 -0.51 -4.41 4.86
C GLY A 112 -0.35 -5.29 3.62
N SER A 113 -1.08 -5.01 2.53
CA SER A 113 -1.05 -5.80 1.30
C SER A 113 -0.82 -4.92 0.07
N ALA A 114 -1.91 -4.43 -0.55
CA ALA A 114 -1.90 -3.70 -1.81
C ALA A 114 -0.99 -2.46 -1.81
N GLN A 115 -0.99 -1.67 -0.73
CA GLN A 115 -0.13 -0.49 -0.65
C GLN A 115 1.35 -0.87 -0.69
N HIS A 116 1.75 -1.90 0.06
CA HIS A 116 3.13 -2.39 0.07
C HIS A 116 3.53 -2.94 -1.30
N ALA A 117 2.71 -3.82 -1.89
CA ALA A 117 2.96 -4.37 -3.22
C ALA A 117 3.17 -3.26 -4.28
N ALA A 118 2.31 -2.23 -4.27
CA ALA A 118 2.39 -1.12 -5.22
C ALA A 118 3.68 -0.29 -5.13
N VAL A 119 4.33 -0.24 -3.95
CA VAL A 119 5.57 0.54 -3.74
C VAL A 119 6.83 -0.32 -3.66
N ASN A 120 6.68 -1.64 -3.49
CA ASN A 120 7.79 -2.58 -3.32
C ASN A 120 8.13 -3.34 -4.61
N SER A 121 7.13 -3.87 -5.30
CA SER A 121 7.33 -4.85 -6.38
C SER A 121 8.04 -4.27 -7.60
N GLY A 122 7.90 -2.96 -7.85
CA GLY A 122 8.55 -2.27 -8.95
C GLY A 122 9.96 -1.74 -8.65
N GLN A 123 10.53 -1.94 -7.45
CA GLN A 123 11.82 -1.34 -7.11
C GLN A 123 12.92 -1.75 -8.08
N PHE A 124 13.03 -3.03 -8.46
CA PHE A 124 14.04 -3.46 -9.43
C PHE A 124 13.72 -3.03 -10.86
N ASP A 125 12.44 -3.02 -11.27
CA ASP A 125 12.03 -2.63 -12.62
C ASP A 125 12.46 -1.19 -12.95
N TYR A 126 12.31 -0.27 -12.00
CA TYR A 126 12.70 1.14 -12.17
C TYR A 126 14.08 1.47 -11.61
N GLY A 127 14.58 0.69 -10.66
CA GLY A 127 15.81 0.95 -9.93
C GLY A 127 17.04 0.22 -10.46
N SER A 128 16.85 -0.83 -11.27
CA SER A 128 17.97 -1.54 -11.92
C SER A 128 18.70 -0.68 -12.95
N TRP A 129 18.03 0.32 -13.53
CA TRP A 129 18.67 1.33 -14.35
C TRP A 129 19.07 2.53 -13.49
N MET A 130 20.29 2.51 -12.94
CA MET A 130 20.78 3.50 -11.98
C MET A 130 20.55 4.97 -12.37
N PRO A 131 20.74 5.42 -13.63
CA PRO A 131 20.46 6.80 -14.00
C PRO A 131 18.98 7.23 -13.79
N ASN A 132 18.04 6.30 -13.76
CA ASN A 132 16.63 6.56 -13.45
C ASN A 132 16.37 6.70 -11.94
N THR A 133 17.10 5.94 -11.11
CA THR A 133 16.94 5.94 -9.64
C THR A 133 18.31 5.93 -8.94
N PRO A 134 19.12 7.02 -9.03
CA PRO A 134 20.41 7.06 -8.35
C PRO A 134 20.19 7.10 -6.83
N THR A 135 20.81 6.17 -6.11
CA THR A 135 20.66 6.06 -4.64
C THR A 135 21.36 7.19 -3.87
N THR A 136 22.29 7.88 -4.52
CA THR A 136 22.97 9.08 -4.03
C THR A 136 23.49 9.91 -5.20
N LEU A 137 23.83 11.17 -4.94
CA LEU A 137 24.57 12.03 -5.86
C LEU A 137 25.85 12.52 -5.18
N GLN A 138 26.96 12.51 -5.91
CA GLN A 138 28.29 12.88 -5.39
C GLN A 138 28.61 14.37 -5.55
N CYS A 139 27.82 15.09 -6.35
CA CYS A 139 27.99 16.51 -6.61
C CYS A 139 26.75 17.30 -6.17
N PRO A 140 26.89 18.59 -5.77
CA PRO A 140 25.75 19.44 -5.50
C PRO A 140 24.92 19.69 -6.76
N PRO A 141 23.61 20.02 -6.62
CA PRO A 141 22.80 20.43 -7.75
C PRO A 141 23.42 21.63 -8.50
N PRO A 142 23.38 21.64 -9.85
CA PRO A 142 23.93 22.75 -10.63
C PRO A 142 23.15 24.04 -10.36
N THR A 143 23.87 25.15 -10.18
CA THR A 143 23.28 26.46 -9.86
C THR A 143 23.17 27.39 -11.08
N THR A 144 23.79 27.01 -12.21
CA THR A 144 23.82 27.81 -13.44
C THR A 144 23.42 26.94 -14.64
N LYS A 145 22.58 27.47 -15.54
CA LYS A 145 22.18 26.77 -16.77
C LYS A 145 23.33 26.79 -17.79
N GLY A 146 23.41 25.76 -18.63
CA GLY A 146 24.37 25.70 -19.74
C GLY A 146 25.81 25.30 -19.36
N THR A 147 26.07 25.02 -18.09
CA THR A 147 27.40 24.60 -17.59
C THR A 147 27.51 23.09 -17.37
N THR A 148 26.43 22.34 -17.55
CA THR A 148 26.41 20.89 -17.39
C THR A 148 26.92 20.21 -18.65
N HIS A 149 27.90 19.32 -18.48
CA HIS A 149 28.46 18.47 -19.51
C HIS A 149 28.24 17.00 -19.18
N LYS A 150 28.40 16.11 -20.16
CA LYS A 150 28.29 14.66 -19.94
C LYS A 150 29.23 14.18 -18.83
N SER A 151 30.46 14.68 -18.77
CA SER A 151 31.40 14.36 -17.69
C SER A 151 30.85 14.73 -16.31
N THR A 152 30.34 15.94 -16.13
CA THR A 152 29.78 16.39 -14.85
C THR A 152 28.56 15.59 -14.40
N ILE A 153 27.81 15.00 -15.34
CA ILE A 153 26.71 14.07 -15.00
C ILE A 153 27.30 12.77 -14.47
N LEU A 154 28.30 12.20 -15.15
CA LEU A 154 28.96 10.97 -14.71
C LEU A 154 29.66 11.15 -13.35
N ASP A 155 30.28 12.31 -13.11
CA ASP A 155 30.91 12.65 -11.83
C ASP A 155 29.89 12.81 -10.69
N ALA A 156 28.64 13.18 -11.01
CA ALA A 156 27.58 13.30 -10.02
C ALA A 156 26.91 11.97 -9.67
N LEU A 157 26.93 10.98 -10.58
CA LEU A 157 26.31 9.68 -10.37
C LEU A 157 27.10 8.83 -9.36
N PRO A 158 26.44 7.85 -8.71
CA PRO A 158 27.10 7.00 -7.72
C PRO A 158 28.21 6.13 -8.33
N ASP A 159 29.22 5.84 -7.51
CA ASP A 159 30.28 4.89 -7.83
C ASP A 159 29.72 3.49 -8.15
N ILE A 160 30.53 2.68 -8.82
CA ILE A 160 30.14 1.33 -9.25
C ILE A 160 29.73 0.45 -8.06
N ASN A 161 30.48 0.49 -6.95
CA ASN A 161 30.16 -0.31 -5.76
C ASN A 161 28.83 0.12 -5.11
N VAL A 162 28.56 1.42 -5.01
CA VAL A 162 27.30 1.97 -4.49
C VAL A 162 26.14 1.60 -5.40
N THR A 163 26.34 1.68 -6.71
CA THR A 163 25.37 1.28 -7.73
C THR A 163 25.02 -0.20 -7.61
N VAL A 164 26.03 -1.08 -7.62
CA VAL A 164 25.81 -2.54 -7.53
C VAL A 164 25.15 -2.91 -6.22
N HIS A 165 25.53 -2.29 -5.10
CA HIS A 165 24.90 -2.53 -3.81
C HIS A 165 23.41 -2.12 -3.83
N GLY A 166 23.09 -0.92 -4.30
CA GLY A 166 21.71 -0.43 -4.42
C GLY A 166 20.84 -1.33 -5.30
N MET A 167 21.34 -1.71 -6.48
CA MET A 167 20.65 -2.63 -7.39
C MET A 167 20.44 -4.01 -6.78
N SER A 168 21.42 -4.53 -6.03
CA SER A 168 21.32 -5.83 -5.36
C SER A 168 20.23 -5.82 -4.28
N VAL A 169 20.13 -4.74 -3.51
CA VAL A 169 19.08 -4.56 -2.50
C VAL A 169 17.71 -4.47 -3.17
N MET A 170 17.54 -3.64 -4.21
CA MET A 170 16.27 -3.52 -4.93
C MET A 170 15.86 -4.84 -5.57
N TRP A 171 16.81 -5.61 -6.12
CA TRP A 171 16.53 -6.95 -6.65
C TRP A 171 16.02 -7.90 -5.56
N LEU A 172 16.68 -7.90 -4.40
CA LEU A 172 16.30 -8.76 -3.28
C LEU A 172 14.89 -8.42 -2.78
N LEU A 173 14.59 -7.13 -2.58
CA LEU A 173 13.32 -6.66 -2.03
C LEU A 173 12.14 -6.80 -3.00
N SER A 174 12.38 -6.75 -4.32
CA SER A 174 11.33 -6.96 -5.33
C SER A 174 11.05 -8.42 -5.67
N LYS A 175 11.87 -9.35 -5.17
CA LYS A 175 11.70 -10.77 -5.49
C LYS A 175 10.60 -11.38 -4.64
N GLN A 176 9.73 -12.17 -5.26
CA GLN A 176 8.77 -13.01 -4.54
C GLN A 176 9.49 -13.99 -3.61
N SER A 177 9.07 -14.02 -2.33
CA SER A 177 9.63 -14.94 -1.34
C SER A 177 9.25 -16.39 -1.61
N SER A 178 10.05 -17.34 -1.09
CA SER A 178 9.78 -18.78 -1.25
C SER A 178 8.57 -19.27 -0.45
N ASP A 179 8.20 -18.54 0.60
CA ASP A 179 7.04 -18.79 1.47
C ASP A 179 5.83 -17.90 1.13
N PHE A 180 5.81 -17.36 -0.10
CA PHE A 180 4.77 -16.46 -0.56
C PHE A 180 3.35 -17.00 -0.37
N VAL A 181 2.49 -16.19 0.25
CA VAL A 181 1.06 -16.48 0.41
C VAL A 181 0.22 -15.49 -0.41
N PRO A 182 -0.41 -15.92 -1.51
CA PRO A 182 -1.14 -15.00 -2.36
C PRO A 182 -2.31 -14.32 -1.62
N PHE A 183 -2.59 -13.09 -1.99
CA PHE A 183 -3.64 -12.30 -1.36
C PHE A 183 -5.01 -13.01 -1.43
N GLY A 184 -5.74 -13.01 -0.32
CA GLY A 184 -7.01 -13.72 -0.18
C GLY A 184 -6.91 -15.23 0.00
N HIS A 185 -5.69 -15.79 0.07
CA HIS A 185 -5.46 -17.19 0.43
C HIS A 185 -5.10 -17.31 1.90
N TYR A 186 -5.92 -18.01 2.67
CA TYR A 186 -5.75 -18.15 4.11
C TYR A 186 -5.51 -19.63 4.44
N PRO A 187 -4.25 -20.09 4.53
CA PRO A 187 -3.97 -21.49 4.85
C PRO A 187 -4.36 -21.86 6.28
N GLU A 188 -4.38 -20.88 7.18
CA GLU A 188 -4.85 -21.03 8.55
C GLU A 188 -6.35 -20.76 8.65
N GLU A 189 -7.13 -21.78 9.04
CA GLU A 189 -8.58 -21.68 9.18
C GLU A 189 -9.00 -21.04 10.52
N HIS A 190 -8.81 -19.73 10.66
CA HIS A 190 -9.28 -18.99 11.84
C HIS A 190 -10.80 -18.83 11.87
N PHE A 191 -11.44 -18.61 10.71
CA PHE A 191 -12.90 -18.56 10.61
C PHE A 191 -13.49 -19.96 10.40
N SER A 192 -14.43 -20.35 11.26
CA SER A 192 -15.13 -21.64 11.19
C SER A 192 -16.56 -21.51 10.67
N GLU A 193 -17.12 -20.32 10.76
CA GLU A 193 -18.52 -20.02 10.48
C GLU A 193 -18.79 -19.87 8.98
N LYS A 194 -20.02 -20.23 8.57
CA LYS A 194 -20.41 -20.23 7.16
C LYS A 194 -20.40 -18.85 6.51
N ILE A 195 -20.78 -17.81 7.24
CA ILE A 195 -20.93 -16.46 6.69
C ILE A 195 -19.57 -15.80 6.39
N PRO A 196 -18.60 -15.75 7.33
CA PRO A 196 -17.24 -15.31 7.02
C PRO A 196 -16.59 -16.11 5.89
N ARG A 197 -16.71 -17.45 5.90
CA ARG A 197 -16.20 -18.31 4.81
C ARG A 197 -16.83 -17.99 3.46
N HIS A 198 -18.13 -17.71 3.42
CA HIS A 198 -18.80 -17.27 2.20
C HIS A 198 -18.19 -15.97 1.67
N TYR A 199 -17.97 -14.96 2.52
CA TYR A 199 -17.35 -13.71 2.09
C TYR A 199 -15.87 -13.87 1.70
N MET A 200 -15.14 -14.83 2.26
CA MET A 200 -13.79 -15.18 1.78
C MET A 200 -13.82 -15.72 0.35
N GLU A 201 -14.81 -16.54 -0.01
CA GLU A 201 -14.97 -17.03 -1.38
C GLU A 201 -15.44 -15.95 -2.36
N VAL A 202 -16.36 -15.08 -1.93
CA VAL A 202 -16.75 -13.89 -2.72
C VAL A 202 -15.55 -12.99 -2.96
N PHE A 203 -14.74 -12.74 -1.94
CA PHE A 203 -13.53 -11.92 -2.03
C PHE A 203 -12.55 -12.48 -3.07
N LYS A 204 -12.23 -13.78 -3.01
CA LYS A 204 -11.39 -14.44 -4.04
C LYS A 204 -11.97 -14.30 -5.45
N ALA A 205 -13.28 -14.47 -5.60
CA ALA A 205 -13.94 -14.32 -6.90
C ALA A 205 -13.82 -12.89 -7.44
N GLU A 206 -14.01 -11.87 -6.61
CA GLU A 206 -13.85 -10.47 -6.99
C GLU A 206 -12.39 -10.13 -7.35
N LEU A 207 -11.41 -10.68 -6.62
CA LEU A 207 -9.99 -10.55 -6.96
C LEU A 207 -9.68 -11.14 -8.35
N ASN A 208 -10.23 -12.31 -8.68
CA ASN A 208 -10.05 -12.91 -10.00
C ASN A 208 -10.64 -12.03 -11.13
N ILE A 209 -11.78 -11.38 -10.88
CA ILE A 209 -12.39 -10.44 -11.84
C ILE A 209 -11.51 -9.20 -12.03
N LEU A 210 -10.94 -8.67 -10.93
CA LEU A 210 -10.02 -7.54 -10.99
C LEU A 210 -8.75 -7.89 -11.79
N SER A 211 -8.16 -9.07 -11.53
CA SER A 211 -6.97 -9.55 -12.25
C SER A 211 -7.24 -9.62 -13.76
N ALA A 212 -8.32 -10.28 -14.18
CA ALA A 212 -8.69 -10.35 -15.59
C ALA A 212 -8.91 -8.96 -16.22
N THR A 213 -9.44 -8.00 -15.45
CA THR A 213 -9.59 -6.61 -15.92
C THR A 213 -8.25 -5.91 -16.10
N ILE A 214 -7.31 -6.11 -15.18
CA ILE A 214 -5.95 -5.57 -15.25
C ILE A 214 -5.18 -6.18 -16.41
N GLU A 215 -5.24 -7.51 -16.58
CA GLU A 215 -4.63 -8.22 -17.69
C GLU A 215 -5.13 -7.69 -19.04
N ALA A 216 -6.45 -7.61 -19.23
CA ALA A 216 -7.06 -7.11 -20.46
C ALA A 216 -6.64 -5.65 -20.77
N ARG A 217 -6.58 -4.80 -19.73
CA ARG A 217 -6.11 -3.41 -19.85
C ARG A 217 -4.64 -3.35 -20.26
N ASN A 218 -3.81 -4.20 -19.66
CA ASN A 218 -2.36 -4.22 -19.85
C ASN A 218 -1.92 -4.70 -21.24
N VAL A 219 -2.70 -5.53 -21.94
CA VAL A 219 -2.40 -5.95 -23.33
C VAL A 219 -2.23 -4.76 -24.29
N CYS A 220 -2.92 -3.66 -24.04
CA CYS A 220 -2.89 -2.48 -24.90
C CYS A 220 -1.86 -1.40 -24.45
N LEU A 221 -1.06 -1.67 -23.41
CA LEU A 221 -0.08 -0.72 -22.89
C LEU A 221 1.33 -1.05 -23.38
N GLU A 222 2.10 -0.02 -23.73
CA GLU A 222 3.53 -0.16 -24.02
C GLU A 222 4.30 -0.61 -22.76
N VAL A 223 3.95 -0.02 -21.62
CA VAL A 223 4.47 -0.40 -20.30
C VAL A 223 3.28 -0.81 -19.43
N PRO A 224 3.07 -2.12 -19.18
CA PRO A 224 1.96 -2.59 -18.37
C PRO A 224 2.17 -2.20 -16.89
N TYR A 225 1.07 -1.94 -16.19
CA TYR A 225 1.08 -1.74 -14.74
C TYR A 225 0.53 -2.99 -14.05
N THR A 226 1.38 -3.72 -13.36
CA THR A 226 1.09 -5.05 -12.79
C THR A 226 1.14 -5.10 -11.27
N PHE A 227 1.64 -4.06 -10.60
CA PHE A 227 1.94 -4.12 -9.15
C PHE A 227 0.70 -4.23 -8.24
N LEU A 228 -0.49 -4.03 -8.79
CA LEU A 228 -1.77 -4.22 -8.09
C LEU A 228 -2.59 -5.38 -8.66
N ASP A 229 -1.98 -6.24 -9.48
CA ASP A 229 -2.60 -7.46 -9.99
C ASP A 229 -2.71 -8.51 -8.87
N PRO A 230 -3.92 -8.91 -8.44
CA PRO A 230 -4.13 -9.75 -7.25
C PRO A 230 -3.25 -11.02 -7.13
N PRO A 231 -2.95 -11.78 -8.21
CA PRO A 231 -2.07 -12.94 -8.12
C PRO A 231 -0.63 -12.63 -7.69
N LEU A 232 -0.20 -11.36 -7.84
CA LEU A 232 1.14 -10.89 -7.47
C LEU A 232 1.18 -10.23 -6.08
N LEU A 233 0.04 -10.14 -5.40
CA LEU A 233 -0.07 -9.54 -4.06
C LEU A 233 0.08 -10.60 -2.98
N GLU A 234 0.66 -10.19 -1.86
CA GLU A 234 0.77 -10.99 -0.64
C GLU A 234 -0.21 -10.49 0.44
N ASN A 235 -0.59 -11.36 1.37
CA ASN A 235 -1.47 -10.99 2.49
C ASN A 235 -0.86 -9.99 3.49
N SER A 236 0.46 -9.87 3.50
CA SER A 236 1.19 -9.11 4.52
C SER A 236 2.49 -8.54 3.95
N VAL A 237 3.06 -7.58 4.67
CA VAL A 237 4.44 -7.12 4.48
C VAL A 237 5.40 -8.18 5.02
N ALA A 238 5.93 -9.03 4.14
CA ALA A 238 6.85 -10.12 4.48
C ALA A 238 8.28 -9.93 3.95
N ILE A 239 8.54 -8.83 3.22
CA ILE A 239 9.86 -8.42 2.73
C ILE A 239 10.04 -6.90 2.79
#